data_AF-A0A1J8PRA8-F1
#
_entry.id   AF-A0A1J8PRA8-F1
#
_cell.length_a   1.000
_cell.length_b   1.000
_cell.length_c   1.000
_cell.angle_alpha   90.00
_cell.angle_beta   90.00
_cell.angle_gamma   90.00
#
_symmetry.space_group_name_H-M   'P 1'
#
loop_
_entity.id
_entity.type
_entity.pdbx_description
1 polymer ?
#
loop_
_entity_poly.entity_id
_entity_poly.type
_entity_poly.pdbx_seq_one_letter_code
_entity_poly.pdbx_strand_id
1 'polypeptide(L)'
;MCKKERIFWHSHLLQSNPLGHEVTLLSAVMLNVGVMLGAGIYSVPGVVLNSVGSIGLLFVFWLLAPLFALCGLMVYSEYTSMFPKRSGGEVVYLEQAYPRPRFFVPVTFAVTSVLLSCVLSVHIE
;
A
#
# COMPACT_ATOMS: atom_id res chain seq x y z
N MET A 1 2.32 30.58 9.05
CA MET A 1 2.20 29.11 8.88
C MET A 1 3.49 28.46 8.35
N CYS A 2 4.13 28.99 7.29
CA CYS A 2 5.37 28.44 6.68
C CYS A 2 6.58 28.19 7.62
N LYS A 3 6.74 28.95 8.72
CA LYS A 3 7.92 28.82 9.62
C LYS A 3 7.81 27.66 10.63
N LYS A 4 6.60 27.26 11.02
CA LYS A 4 6.36 26.16 11.97
C LYS A 4 6.53 24.79 11.30
N GLU A 5 6.18 24.72 10.02
CA GLU A 5 6.45 23.54 9.19
C GLU A 5 7.95 23.33 9.01
N ARG A 6 8.72 24.39 8.69
CA ARG A 6 10.17 24.29 8.48
C ARG A 6 10.96 23.78 9.71
N ILE A 7 10.52 24.14 10.93
CA ILE A 7 11.15 23.68 12.19
C ILE A 7 10.77 22.22 12.49
N PHE A 8 9.51 21.85 12.26
CA PHE A 8 9.02 20.47 12.41
C PHE A 8 9.68 19.50 11.41
N TRP A 9 9.95 19.93 10.18
CA TRP A 9 10.67 19.15 9.16
C TRP A 9 12.16 18.92 9.48
N HIS A 10 12.75 19.72 10.37
CA HIS A 10 14.17 19.65 10.73
C HIS A 10 14.44 18.71 11.92
N SER A 11 13.51 18.60 12.88
CA SER A 11 13.68 17.74 14.06
C SER A 11 13.57 16.23 13.76
N HIS A 12 12.88 15.84 12.67
CA HIS A 12 12.73 14.43 12.28
C HIS A 12 13.82 13.91 11.34
N LEU A 13 14.74 14.76 10.89
CA LEU A 13 15.87 14.37 10.02
C LEU A 13 16.97 13.57 10.75
N LEU A 14 16.98 13.62 12.08
CA LEU A 14 18.00 13.04 12.95
C LEU A 14 17.40 11.99 13.88
N GLN A 15 16.50 11.14 13.37
CA GLN A 15 16.08 9.97 14.13
C GLN A 15 17.18 8.91 13.99
N SER A 16 18.25 9.03 14.79
CA SER A 16 19.26 8.00 14.93
C SER A 16 18.58 6.75 15.50
N ASN A 17 18.54 5.66 14.74
CA ASN A 17 18.04 4.37 15.23
C ASN A 17 18.85 4.00 16.49
N PRO A 18 18.23 3.91 17.69
CA PRO A 18 18.96 3.54 18.90
C PRO A 18 19.50 2.09 18.83
N LEU A 19 19.07 1.32 17.83
CA LEU A 19 19.50 -0.04 17.54
C LEU A 19 20.66 -0.14 16.51
N GLY A 20 21.17 0.99 15.99
CA GLY A 20 22.33 0.99 15.07
C GLY A 20 22.11 0.28 13.72
N HIS A 21 20.86 -0.04 13.36
CA HIS A 21 20.54 -0.77 12.14
C HIS A 21 20.30 0.20 10.98
N GLU A 22 21.16 0.11 9.96
CA GLU A 22 20.98 0.81 8.70
C GLU A 22 20.15 -0.06 7.76
N VAL A 23 19.03 0.48 7.28
CA VAL A 23 18.19 -0.19 6.28
C VAL A 23 18.82 -0.02 4.90
N THR A 24 19.62 -1.00 4.50
CA THR A 24 20.15 -1.10 3.14
C THR A 24 19.03 -1.41 2.15
N LEU A 25 19.19 -0.98 0.88
CA LEU A 25 18.24 -1.25 -0.21
C LEU A 25 17.89 -2.73 -0.33
N LEU A 26 18.87 -3.63 -0.17
CA LEU A 26 18.65 -5.07 -0.20
C LEU A 26 17.71 -5.53 0.91
N SER A 27 17.91 -5.03 2.14
CA SER A 27 17.03 -5.35 3.28
C SER A 27 15.60 -4.86 3.02
N ALA A 28 15.44 -3.66 2.46
CA ALA A 28 14.14 -3.10 2.11
C ALA A 28 13.43 -3.92 1.01
N VAL A 29 14.15 -4.39 -0.01
CA VAL A 29 13.59 -5.24 -1.07
C VAL A 29 13.16 -6.60 -0.51
N MET A 30 14.00 -7.25 0.29
CA MET A 30 13.68 -8.55 0.89
C MET A 30 12.47 -8.47 1.82
N LEU A 31 12.34 -7.37 2.58
CA LEU A 31 11.15 -7.11 3.40
C LEU A 31 9.88 -7.00 2.53
N ASN A 32 9.92 -6.23 1.44
CA ASN A 32 8.76 -6.09 0.55
C ASN A 32 8.38 -7.41 -0.11
N VAL A 33 9.35 -8.19 -0.58
CA VAL A 33 9.11 -9.51 -1.17
C VAL A 33 8.46 -10.45 -0.15
N GLY A 34 8.92 -10.42 1.10
CA GLY A 34 8.33 -11.23 2.19
C GLY A 34 6.87 -10.88 2.50
N VAL A 35 6.50 -9.60 2.41
CA VAL A 35 5.10 -9.17 2.63
C VAL A 35 4.20 -9.44 1.42
N MET A 36 4.75 -9.39 0.19
CA MET A 36 3.99 -9.69 -1.03
C MET A 36 3.72 -11.19 -1.22
N LEU A 37 4.68 -12.05 -0.85
CA LEU A 37 4.53 -13.51 -0.91
C LEU A 37 3.69 -14.01 0.27
N GLY A 38 2.36 -13.80 0.20
CA GLY A 38 1.39 -14.26 1.18
C GLY A 38 0.59 -15.50 0.75
N ALA A 39 -0.38 -15.91 1.57
CA ALA A 39 -1.26 -17.06 1.29
C ALA A 39 -2.10 -16.90 0.00
N GLY A 40 -2.29 -15.67 -0.48
CA GLY A 40 -3.08 -15.37 -1.67
C GLY A 40 -2.56 -16.03 -2.96
N ILE A 41 -1.25 -16.22 -3.10
CA ILE A 41 -0.68 -16.87 -4.30
C ILE A 41 -1.15 -18.32 -4.45
N TYR A 42 -1.46 -18.99 -3.34
CA TYR A 42 -1.87 -20.40 -3.31
C TYR A 42 -3.40 -20.56 -3.41
N SER A 43 -4.18 -19.62 -2.88
CA SER A 43 -5.64 -19.72 -2.87
C SER A 43 -6.33 -19.14 -4.11
N VAL A 44 -5.79 -18.07 -4.68
CA VAL A 44 -6.39 -17.35 -5.82
C VAL A 44 -6.49 -18.18 -7.11
N PRO A 45 -5.48 -18.97 -7.55
CA PRO A 45 -5.58 -19.66 -8.84
C PRO A 45 -6.68 -20.72 -8.87
N GLY A 46 -6.97 -21.37 -7.74
CA GLY A 46 -8.05 -22.34 -7.63
C GLY A 46 -9.44 -21.71 -7.81
N VAL A 47 -9.67 -20.55 -7.21
CA VAL A 47 -10.94 -19.80 -7.35
C VAL A 47 -11.11 -19.32 -8.79
N VAL A 48 -10.07 -18.72 -9.37
CA VAL A 48 -10.13 -18.18 -10.74
C VAL A 48 -10.34 -19.28 -11.78
N LEU A 49 -9.70 -20.45 -11.60
CA LEU A 49 -9.87 -21.58 -12.52
C LEU A 49 -11.31 -22.13 -12.49
N ASN A 50 -11.94 -22.19 -11.32
CA ASN A 50 -13.35 -22.60 -11.19
C ASN A 50 -14.31 -21.59 -11.83
N SER A 51 -14.03 -20.29 -11.72
CA SER A 51 -14.90 -19.26 -12.32
C SER A 51 -14.78 -19.16 -13.84
N VAL A 52 -13.61 -19.46 -14.41
CA VAL A 52 -13.33 -19.23 -15.83
C VAL A 52 -13.32 -20.52 -16.67
N GLY A 53 -13.09 -21.68 -16.04
CA GLY A 53 -13.15 -23.00 -16.69
C GLY A 53 -12.07 -23.26 -17.76
N SER A 54 -11.18 -22.30 -18.03
CA SER A 54 -10.12 -22.40 -19.05
C SER A 54 -8.77 -21.94 -18.51
N ILE A 55 -7.75 -22.77 -18.74
CA ILE A 55 -6.37 -22.54 -18.27
C ILE A 55 -5.72 -21.34 -18.98
N GLY A 56 -6.12 -21.04 -20.23
CA GLY A 56 -5.53 -19.96 -21.01
C GLY A 56 -5.87 -18.58 -20.45
N LEU A 57 -7.11 -18.39 -20.00
CA LEU A 57 -7.55 -17.15 -19.38
C LEU A 57 -6.90 -16.93 -18.00
N LEU A 58 -6.61 -17.99 -17.25
CA LEU A 58 -5.88 -17.90 -15.99
C LEU A 58 -4.51 -17.21 -16.18
N PHE A 59 -3.73 -17.61 -17.19
CA PHE A 59 -2.43 -16.99 -17.46
C PHE A 59 -2.54 -15.52 -17.88
N VAL A 60 -3.58 -15.16 -18.64
CA VAL A 60 -3.81 -13.76 -19.04
C VAL A 60 -4.13 -12.89 -17.82
N PHE A 61 -5.02 -13.35 -16.93
CA PHE A 61 -5.32 -12.64 -15.68
C PHE A 61 -4.09 -12.52 -14.77
N TRP A 62 -3.27 -13.57 -14.73
CA TRP A 62 -2.04 -13.58 -13.94
C TRP A 62 -1.00 -12.58 -14.43
N LEU A 63 -0.99 -12.24 -15.72
CA LEU A 63 -0.12 -11.20 -16.27
C LEU A 63 -0.74 -9.80 -16.15
N LEU A 64 -2.06 -9.68 -16.25
CA LEU A 64 -2.77 -8.41 -16.09
C LEU A 64 -2.71 -7.89 -14.64
N ALA A 65 -2.90 -8.75 -13.65
CA ALA A 65 -2.89 -8.37 -12.24
C ALA A 65 -1.60 -7.62 -11.80
N PRO A 66 -0.37 -8.13 -12.05
CA PRO A 66 0.85 -7.42 -11.70
C PRO A 66 1.02 -6.14 -12.54
N LEU A 67 0.51 -6.07 -13.77
CA LEU A 67 0.56 -4.85 -14.57
C LEU A 67 -0.24 -3.72 -13.90
N PHE A 68 -1.46 -3.99 -13.43
CA PHE A 68 -2.25 -3.03 -12.66
C PHE A 68 -1.57 -2.66 -11.33
N ALA A 69 -0.97 -3.64 -10.66
CA ALA A 69 -0.22 -3.39 -9.42
C ALA A 69 1.00 -2.48 -9.65
N LEU A 70 1.73 -2.65 -10.76
CA LEU A 70 2.86 -1.80 -11.14
C LEU A 70 2.42 -0.36 -11.41
N CYS A 71 1.27 -0.16 -12.08
CA CYS A 71 0.70 1.18 -12.26
C CYS A 71 0.42 1.86 -10.91
N GLY A 72 -0.17 1.15 -9.96
CA GLY A 72 -0.39 1.65 -8.60
C GLY A 72 0.90 1.94 -7.85
N LEU A 73 1.90 1.06 -7.98
CA LEU A 73 3.22 1.23 -7.38
C LEU A 73 3.94 2.48 -7.90
N MET A 74 3.81 2.81 -9.20
CA MET A 74 4.41 4.03 -9.75
C MET A 74 3.84 5.28 -9.09
N VAL A 75 2.51 5.39 -8.99
CA VAL A 75 1.86 6.51 -8.28
C VAL A 75 2.29 6.57 -6.81
N TYR A 76 2.35 5.41 -6.15
CA TYR A 76 2.80 5.33 -4.76
C TYR A 76 4.26 5.74 -4.60
N SER A 77 5.13 5.46 -5.57
CA SER A 77 6.55 5.84 -5.55
C SER A 77 6.79 7.34 -5.77
N GLU A 78 5.92 8.01 -6.52
CA GLU A 78 5.90 9.47 -6.59
C GLU A 78 5.52 10.06 -5.22
N TYR A 79 4.52 9.47 -4.57
CA TYR A 79 4.07 9.92 -3.26
C TYR A 79 5.13 9.71 -2.17
N THR A 80 5.80 8.55 -2.15
CA THR A 80 6.87 8.25 -1.16
C THR A 80 8.05 9.22 -1.30
N SER A 81 8.34 9.66 -2.52
CA SER A 81 9.39 10.64 -2.82
C SER A 81 9.02 12.06 -2.36
N MET A 82 7.74 12.43 -2.39
CA MET A 82 7.27 13.73 -1.89
C MET A 82 7.31 13.83 -0.36
N PHE A 83 7.14 12.71 0.36
CA PHE A 83 7.06 12.70 1.83
C PHE A 83 8.06 11.73 2.49
N PRO A 84 9.39 11.97 2.37
CA PRO A 84 10.42 11.00 2.73
C PRO A 84 10.61 10.76 4.24
N LYS A 85 9.96 11.55 5.12
CA LYS A 85 10.29 11.59 6.57
C LYS A 85 9.18 11.09 7.50
N ARG A 86 8.00 10.75 6.96
CA ARG A 86 6.90 10.23 7.76
C ARG A 86 6.68 8.77 7.37
N SER A 87 7.14 7.85 8.22
CA SER A 87 6.72 6.45 8.12
C SER A 87 5.24 6.36 8.45
N GLY A 88 4.44 6.15 7.42
CA GLY A 88 3.02 5.93 7.51
C GLY A 88 2.50 5.63 6.11
N GLY A 89 1.67 4.61 6.01
CA GLY A 89 1.10 4.22 4.72
C GLY A 89 0.04 5.23 4.24
N GLU A 90 -0.95 4.71 3.55
CA GLU A 90 -1.98 5.51 2.88
C GLU A 90 -2.71 6.51 3.78
N VAL A 91 -2.93 6.20 5.06
CA VAL A 91 -3.58 7.12 6.02
C VAL A 91 -2.78 8.41 6.19
N VAL A 92 -1.45 8.32 6.28
CA VAL A 92 -0.58 9.49 6.46
C VAL A 92 -0.56 10.34 5.19
N TYR A 93 -0.66 9.70 4.04
CA TYR A 93 -0.69 10.35 2.74
C TYR A 93 -2.01 11.14 2.57
N LEU A 94 -3.13 10.53 2.95
CA LEU A 94 -4.44 11.18 2.90
C LEU A 94 -4.56 12.35 3.89
N GLU A 95 -3.96 12.24 5.08
CA GLU A 95 -3.90 13.34 6.06
C GLU A 95 -3.17 14.57 5.53
N GLN A 96 -2.09 14.37 4.77
CA GLN A 96 -1.27 15.45 4.24
C GLN A 96 -1.90 16.12 3.02
N ALA A 97 -2.53 15.33 2.14
CA ALA A 97 -3.21 15.85 0.95
C ALA A 97 -4.49 16.62 1.30
N TYR A 98 -5.22 16.21 2.36
CA TYR A 98 -6.48 16.83 2.77
C TYR A 98 -6.43 17.30 4.23
N PRO A 99 -5.85 18.50 4.50
CA PRO A 99 -5.70 19.01 5.87
C PRO A 99 -7.00 19.53 6.52
N ARG A 100 -8.10 19.69 5.77
CA ARG A 100 -9.40 20.14 6.27
C ARG A 100 -10.54 19.44 5.52
N PRO A 101 -11.55 18.82 6.17
CA PRO A 101 -11.69 18.50 7.59
C PRO A 101 -10.78 17.32 8.04
N ARG A 102 -10.31 17.38 9.29
CA ARG A 102 -9.36 16.42 9.86
C ARG A 102 -10.00 15.02 9.93
N PHE A 103 -9.28 14.00 9.44
CA PHE A 103 -9.64 12.57 9.50
C PHE A 103 -10.87 12.10 8.70
N PHE A 104 -11.59 12.97 7.98
CA PHE A 104 -12.77 12.52 7.24
C PHE A 104 -12.40 11.58 6.07
N VAL A 105 -11.41 11.95 5.26
CA VAL A 105 -10.98 11.18 4.08
C VAL A 105 -10.37 9.80 4.46
N PRO A 106 -9.47 9.70 5.47
CA PRO A 106 -8.99 8.40 5.94
C PRO A 106 -10.10 7.50 6.50
N VAL A 107 -11.07 8.08 7.23
CA VAL A 107 -12.18 7.31 7.80
C VAL A 107 -13.11 6.83 6.69
N THR A 108 -13.44 7.66 5.70
CA THR A 108 -14.25 7.21 4.55
C THR A 108 -13.54 6.11 3.76
N PHE A 109 -12.22 6.22 3.57
CA PHE A 109 -11.44 5.18 2.89
C PHE A 109 -11.46 3.86 3.65
N ALA A 110 -11.27 3.89 4.96
CA ALA A 110 -11.37 2.71 5.82
C ALA A 110 -12.78 2.10 5.81
N VAL A 111 -13.83 2.93 5.81
CA VAL A 111 -15.21 2.45 5.73
C VAL A 111 -15.49 1.81 4.37
N THR A 112 -15.08 2.43 3.26
CA THR A 112 -15.28 1.86 1.93
C THR A 112 -14.54 0.55 1.73
N SER A 113 -13.31 0.41 2.24
CA SER A 113 -12.55 -0.84 2.11
C SER A 113 -13.14 -1.99 2.93
N VAL A 114 -13.63 -1.71 4.15
CA VAL A 114 -14.33 -2.69 4.99
C VAL A 114 -15.67 -3.10 4.36
N LEU A 115 -16.45 -2.14 3.86
CA LEU A 115 -17.72 -2.43 3.20
C LEU A 115 -17.51 -3.27 1.93
N LEU A 116 -16.52 -2.92 1.11
CA LEU A 116 -16.19 -3.69 -0.08
C LEU A 116 -15.76 -5.12 0.27
N SER A 117 -14.96 -5.28 1.32
CA SER A 117 -14.52 -6.60 1.80
C SER A 117 -15.70 -7.44 2.28
N CYS A 118 -16.63 -6.84 3.03
CA CYS A 118 -17.85 -7.51 3.50
C CYS A 118 -18.75 -7.93 2.32
N VAL A 119 -18.95 -7.06 1.33
CA VAL A 119 -19.75 -7.36 0.14
C VAL A 119 -19.13 -8.50 -0.69
N LEU A 120 -17.80 -8.51 -0.84
CA LEU A 120 -17.11 -9.56 -1.58
C LEU A 120 -17.24 -10.91 -0.87
N SER A 121 -17.16 -10.94 0.47
CA SER A 121 -17.37 -12.16 1.25
C SER A 121 -18.78 -12.73 1.08
N VAL A 122 -19.81 -11.89 1.03
CA VAL A 122 -21.21 -12.33 0.84
C VAL A 122 -21.47 -12.89 -0.56
N HIS A 123 -20.67 -12.52 -1.56
CA HIS A 123 -20.82 -13.02 -2.94
C HIS A 123 -20.00 -14.29 -3.23
N ILE A 124 -19.08 -14.65 -2.34
CA ILE A 124 -18.16 -15.79 -2.50
C ILE A 124 -18.63 -17.04 -1.73
N GLU A 125 -19.61 -16.90 -0.82
CA GLU A 125 -20.44 -18.02 -0.32
C GLU A 125 -21.64 -18.29 -1.24
#